data_AF-A0A2X1KI89-F1
#
_entry.id   AF-A0A2X1KI89-F1
#
_cell.length_a   1.000
_cell.length_b   1.000
_cell.length_c   1.000
_cell.angle_alpha   90.00
_cell.angle_beta   90.00
_cell.angle_gamma   90.00
#
_symmetry.space_group_name_H-M   'P 1'
#
loop_
_entity.id
_entity.type
_entity.pdbx_description
1 polymer ?
#
loop_
_entity_poly.entity_id
_entity_poly.type
_entity_poly.pdbx_seq_one_letter_code
_entity_poly.pdbx_strand_id
1 'polypeptide(L)'
;MLQLNENKQFAFFQRLAFPLRIFLLILVFSIFVIAALAQYFTASFEDYLTLHVRDMAMNQAKIIASNDSVISAVKTRDYKRLATIANKLQRDTDFDYVVIGDRHSIRLYHPNPEKIGYPMQFTKQGALEKGGELLHYRERVNGDGDARQNANL
;
A
#
# COMPACT_ATOMS: atom_id res chain seq x y z
N MET A 1 21.63 7.18 62.96
CA MET A 1 21.18 8.44 62.34
C MET A 1 20.90 8.17 60.86
N LEU A 2 19.70 7.69 60.53
CA LEU A 2 19.26 7.53 59.13
C LEU A 2 18.32 8.70 58.83
N GLN A 3 18.83 9.70 58.12
CA GLN A 3 18.03 10.80 57.59
C GLN A 3 17.15 10.25 56.47
N LEU A 4 15.83 10.21 56.69
CA LEU A 4 14.88 9.88 55.62
C LEU A 4 14.88 11.02 54.60
N ASN A 5 15.18 10.68 53.36
CA ASN A 5 15.07 11.52 52.20
C ASN A 5 13.59 11.83 51.92
N GLU A 6 13.11 12.95 52.45
CA GLU A 6 11.75 13.46 52.21
C GLU A 6 11.59 13.78 50.71
N ASN A 7 10.77 12.97 50.03
CA ASN A 7 10.39 13.15 48.63
C ASN A 7 9.60 14.45 48.43
N LYS A 8 10.33 15.56 48.23
CA LYS A 8 9.80 16.92 47.99
C LYS A 8 8.78 17.03 46.85
N GLN A 9 8.73 16.05 45.95
CA GLN A 9 7.76 16.03 44.87
C GLN A 9 6.31 15.87 45.38
N PHE A 10 6.08 15.11 46.46
CA PHE A 10 4.73 14.92 47.00
C PHE A 10 4.20 16.15 47.75
N ALA A 11 5.07 16.95 48.37
CA ALA A 11 4.68 18.14 49.12
C ALA A 11 4.20 19.31 48.24
N PHE A 12 4.65 19.37 46.97
CA PHE A 12 4.20 20.39 46.01
C PHE A 12 2.73 20.21 45.62
N PHE A 13 2.29 18.98 45.36
CA PHE A 13 0.90 18.67 45.02
C PHE A 13 -0.09 18.93 46.17
N GLN A 14 0.39 18.97 47.42
CA GLN A 14 -0.43 19.24 48.59
C GLN A 14 -0.77 20.73 48.79
N ARG A 15 -0.14 21.67 48.07
CA ARG A 15 -0.48 23.11 48.11
C ARG A 15 -1.40 23.56 46.98
N LEU A 16 -1.69 22.68 46.01
CA LEU A 16 -2.63 22.97 44.93
C LEU A 16 -4.07 22.96 45.44
N ALA A 17 -4.86 23.96 45.02
CA ALA A 17 -6.29 24.04 45.28
C ALA A 17 -7.01 22.77 44.82
N PHE A 18 -8.01 22.31 45.59
CA PHE A 18 -8.74 21.06 45.34
C PHE A 18 -9.22 20.89 43.88
N PRO A 19 -9.74 21.93 43.18
CA PRO A 19 -10.13 21.81 41.77
C PRO A 19 -8.96 21.51 40.82
N LEU A 20 -7.78 22.05 41.11
CA LEU A 20 -6.60 21.90 40.25
C LEU A 20 -6.01 20.49 40.31
N ARG A 21 -6.14 19.80 41.45
CA ARG A 21 -5.73 18.39 41.58
C ARG A 21 -6.56 17.48 40.69
N ILE A 22 -7.88 17.68 40.70
CA ILE A 22 -8.82 16.92 39.87
C ILE A 22 -8.57 17.21 38.39
N PHE A 23 -8.35 18.48 38.02
CA PHE A 23 -8.00 18.86 36.65
C PHE A 23 -6.73 18.15 36.15
N LEU A 24 -5.67 18.11 36.95
CA LEU A 24 -4.42 17.43 36.58
C LEU A 24 -4.61 15.91 36.44
N LEU A 25 -5.41 15.28 37.30
CA LEU A 25 -5.71 13.85 37.19
C LEU A 25 -6.46 13.52 35.90
N ILE A 26 -7.48 14.32 35.56
CA ILE A 26 -8.24 14.16 34.32
C ILE A 26 -7.34 14.40 33.10
N LEU A 27 -6.46 15.39 33.14
CA LEU A 27 -5.51 15.69 32.06
C LEU A 27 -4.56 14.52 31.80
N VAL A 28 -3.94 13.97 32.85
CA VAL A 28 -3.03 12.82 32.73
C VAL A 28 -3.78 11.59 32.22
N PHE A 29 -4.98 11.32 32.74
CA PHE A 29 -5.80 10.21 32.28
C PHE A 29 -6.21 10.38 30.80
N SER A 30 -6.58 11.60 30.39
CA SER A 30 -6.92 11.91 29.00
C SER A 30 -5.74 11.67 28.06
N ILE A 31 -4.54 12.15 28.41
CA ILE A 31 -3.32 11.91 27.63
C ILE A 31 -3.04 10.40 27.53
N PHE A 32 -3.20 9.66 28.63
CA PHE A 32 -2.99 8.22 28.65
C PHE A 32 -3.95 7.48 27.71
N VAL A 33 -5.24 7.83 27.76
CA VAL A 33 -6.26 7.25 26.86
C VAL A 33 -5.95 7.57 25.40
N ILE A 34 -5.58 8.82 25.10
CA ILE A 34 -5.22 9.23 23.73
C ILE A 34 -3.99 8.46 23.25
N ALA A 35 -2.95 8.30 24.08
CA ALA A 35 -1.75 7.56 23.73
C ALA A 35 -2.05 6.07 23.48
N ALA A 36 -2.86 5.44 24.33
CA ALA A 36 -3.28 4.05 24.15
C ALA A 36 -4.09 3.86 22.86
N LEU A 37 -5.01 4.78 22.56
CA LEU A 37 -5.76 4.78 21.30
C LEU A 37 -4.87 4.99 20.08
N ALA A 38 -3.91 5.91 20.16
CA ALA A 38 -2.97 6.16 19.07
C ALA A 38 -2.10 4.93 18.77
N GLN A 39 -1.63 4.22 19.81
CA GLN A 39 -0.88 2.97 19.65
C GLN A 39 -1.74 1.87 19.04
N TYR A 40 -2.96 1.68 19.54
CA TYR A 40 -3.90 0.71 19.00
C TYR A 40 -4.24 0.99 17.53
N PHE A 41 -4.50 2.26 17.21
CA PHE A 41 -4.80 2.69 15.86
C PHE A 41 -3.61 2.46 14.93
N THR A 42 -2.39 2.84 15.32
CA THR A 42 -1.18 2.66 14.50
C THR A 42 -0.94 1.18 14.18
N ALA A 43 -1.03 0.30 15.19
CA ALA A 43 -0.86 -1.14 14.99
C ALA A 43 -1.95 -1.73 14.08
N SER A 44 -3.19 -1.25 14.19
CA SER A 44 -4.29 -1.73 13.36
C SER A 44 -4.19 -1.19 11.92
N PHE A 45 -3.84 0.08 11.75
CA PHE A 45 -3.93 0.77 10.46
C PHE A 45 -2.88 0.27 9.45
N GLU A 46 -1.67 -0.07 9.91
CA GLU A 46 -0.63 -0.65 9.06
C GLU A 46 -1.06 -1.99 8.45
N ASP A 47 -1.75 -2.84 9.23
CA ASP A 47 -2.19 -4.14 8.75
C ASP A 47 -3.45 -4.07 7.87
N TYR A 48 -4.43 -3.21 8.23
CA TYR A 48 -5.71 -3.15 7.53
C TYR A 48 -5.62 -2.61 6.10
N LEU A 49 -4.88 -1.53 5.86
CA LEU A 49 -4.76 -0.97 4.50
C LEU A 49 -3.85 -1.82 3.62
N THR A 50 -2.79 -2.38 4.21
CA THR A 50 -1.78 -3.07 3.43
C THR A 50 -2.28 -4.45 3.00
N LEU A 51 -2.95 -5.22 3.86
CA LEU A 51 -3.37 -6.57 3.48
C LEU A 51 -4.60 -6.55 2.57
N HIS A 52 -5.64 -5.81 2.92
CA HIS A 52 -6.93 -5.93 2.23
C HIS A 52 -6.90 -5.37 0.80
N VAL A 53 -6.27 -4.21 0.60
CA VAL A 53 -6.15 -3.60 -0.74
C VAL A 53 -5.24 -4.44 -1.63
N ARG A 54 -4.16 -5.00 -1.07
CA ARG A 54 -3.24 -5.87 -1.82
C ARG A 54 -3.95 -7.14 -2.25
N ASP A 55 -4.61 -7.85 -1.34
CA ASP A 55 -5.28 -9.10 -1.68
C ASP A 55 -6.36 -8.88 -2.75
N MET A 56 -7.09 -7.76 -2.67
CA MET A 56 -8.07 -7.39 -3.68
C MET A 56 -7.43 -7.15 -5.06
N ALA A 57 -6.37 -6.33 -5.14
CA ALA A 57 -5.66 -6.06 -6.38
C ALA A 57 -5.05 -7.35 -6.97
N MET A 58 -4.51 -8.23 -6.11
CA MET A 58 -3.92 -9.49 -6.54
C MET A 58 -4.98 -10.42 -7.12
N ASN A 59 -6.09 -10.57 -6.42
CA ASN A 59 -7.19 -11.42 -6.85
C ASN A 59 -7.73 -10.96 -8.21
N GLN A 60 -7.87 -9.64 -8.43
CA GLN A 60 -8.28 -9.11 -9.72
C GLN A 60 -7.27 -9.44 -10.82
N ALA A 61 -5.97 -9.21 -10.58
CA ALA A 61 -4.91 -9.55 -11.53
C ALA A 61 -4.92 -11.05 -11.87
N LYS A 62 -5.13 -11.92 -10.88
CA LYS A 62 -5.21 -13.37 -11.05
C LYS A 62 -6.42 -13.80 -11.89
N ILE A 63 -7.58 -13.21 -11.65
CA ILE A 63 -8.79 -13.47 -12.43
C ILE A 63 -8.56 -13.11 -13.90
N ILE A 64 -7.97 -11.95 -14.17
CA ILE A 64 -7.65 -11.50 -15.54
C ILE A 64 -6.62 -12.42 -16.19
N ALA A 65 -5.53 -12.76 -15.48
CA ALA A 65 -4.47 -13.62 -16.00
C ALA A 65 -4.94 -15.06 -16.25
N SER A 66 -5.96 -15.53 -15.53
CA SER A 66 -6.56 -16.86 -15.69
C SER A 66 -7.58 -16.93 -16.83
N ASN A 67 -7.88 -15.83 -17.50
CA ASN A 67 -8.84 -15.80 -18.60
C ASN A 67 -8.26 -16.45 -19.87
N ASP A 68 -8.97 -17.42 -20.46
CA ASP A 68 -8.52 -18.14 -21.66
C ASP A 68 -8.22 -17.23 -22.87
N SER A 69 -8.95 -16.11 -23.01
CA SER A 69 -8.68 -15.14 -24.08
C SER A 69 -7.37 -14.38 -23.85
N VAL A 70 -7.02 -14.10 -22.59
CA VAL A 70 -5.72 -13.50 -22.23
C VAL A 70 -4.61 -14.52 -22.45
N ILE A 71 -4.77 -15.74 -21.94
CA ILE A 71 -3.79 -16.82 -22.06
C ILE A 71 -3.49 -17.14 -23.53
N SER A 72 -4.53 -17.29 -24.36
CA SER A 72 -4.37 -17.56 -25.78
C SER A 72 -3.67 -16.41 -26.51
N ALA A 73 -4.09 -15.17 -26.28
CA ALA A 73 -3.48 -14.00 -26.90
C ALA A 73 -2.01 -13.79 -26.49
N VAL A 74 -1.64 -14.10 -25.23
CA VAL A 74 -0.24 -14.09 -24.77
C VAL A 74 0.55 -15.22 -25.46
N LYS A 75 0.02 -16.44 -25.53
CA LYS A 75 0.68 -17.59 -26.17
C LYS A 75 0.95 -17.37 -27.64
N THR A 76 0.00 -16.77 -28.37
CA THR A 76 0.14 -16.47 -29.80
C THR A 76 0.81 -15.13 -30.07
N ARG A 77 1.21 -14.39 -29.02
CA ARG A 77 1.73 -13.01 -29.11
C ARG A 77 0.85 -12.11 -29.99
N ASP A 78 -0.47 -12.23 -29.82
CA ASP A 78 -1.44 -11.41 -30.56
C ASP A 78 -1.57 -10.03 -29.91
N TYR A 79 -0.65 -9.14 -30.27
CA TYR A 79 -0.58 -7.76 -29.77
C TYR A 79 -1.90 -6.99 -29.94
N LYS A 80 -2.62 -7.21 -31.05
CA LYS A 80 -3.87 -6.50 -31.36
C LYS A 80 -5.01 -6.96 -30.47
N ARG A 81 -5.11 -8.27 -30.24
CA ARG A 81 -6.10 -8.85 -29.33
C ARG A 81 -5.82 -8.48 -27.88
N LEU A 82 -4.55 -8.50 -27.46
CA LEU A 82 -4.14 -8.02 -26.14
C LEU A 82 -4.51 -6.54 -25.91
N ALA A 83 -4.28 -5.68 -26.90
CA ALA A 83 -4.68 -4.28 -26.82
C ALA A 83 -6.20 -4.10 -26.68
N THR A 84 -6.98 -4.92 -27.39
CA THR A 84 -8.46 -4.87 -27.29
C THR A 84 -8.93 -5.32 -25.91
N ILE A 85 -8.36 -6.39 -25.37
CA ILE A 85 -8.67 -6.89 -24.02
C ILE A 85 -8.29 -5.84 -22.97
N ALA A 86 -7.07 -5.31 -23.03
CA ALA A 86 -6.58 -4.33 -22.07
C ALA A 86 -7.38 -3.01 -22.13
N ASN A 87 -7.71 -2.53 -23.33
CA ASN A 87 -8.56 -1.35 -23.48
C ASN A 87 -9.97 -1.57 -22.93
N LYS A 88 -10.53 -2.78 -23.06
CA LYS A 88 -11.82 -3.11 -22.45
C LYS A 88 -11.70 -3.12 -20.93
N LEU A 89 -10.69 -3.81 -20.41
CA LEU A 89 -10.44 -3.89 -18.97
C LEU A 89 -10.31 -2.50 -18.36
N GLN A 90 -9.53 -1.61 -18.97
CA GLN A 90 -9.32 -0.25 -18.47
C GLN A 90 -10.56 0.65 -18.54
N ARG A 91 -11.53 0.36 -19.43
CA ARG A 91 -12.82 1.08 -19.44
C ARG A 91 -13.80 0.54 -18.42
N ASP A 92 -13.77 -0.77 -18.21
CA ASP A 92 -14.74 -1.46 -17.35
C ASP A 92 -14.29 -1.49 -15.86
N THR A 93 -13.08 -1.01 -15.56
CA THR A 93 -12.47 -1.00 -14.22
C THR A 93 -11.82 0.35 -13.91
N ASP A 94 -11.57 0.63 -12.64
CA ASP A 94 -10.93 1.87 -12.17
C ASP A 94 -9.39 1.76 -12.14
N PHE A 95 -8.79 1.09 -13.13
CA PHE A 95 -7.34 0.93 -13.21
C PHE A 95 -6.67 2.12 -13.91
N ASP A 96 -5.70 2.73 -13.23
CA ASP A 96 -4.82 3.77 -13.77
C ASP A 96 -4.11 3.31 -15.07
N TYR A 97 -3.63 2.07 -15.11
CA TYR A 97 -3.05 1.43 -16.29
C TYR A 97 -2.94 -0.09 -16.16
N VAL A 98 -2.79 -0.78 -17.30
CA VAL A 98 -2.61 -2.24 -17.38
C VAL A 98 -1.39 -2.55 -18.24
N VAL A 99 -0.54 -3.47 -17.78
CA VAL A 99 0.59 -4.01 -18.55
C VAL A 99 0.46 -5.52 -18.60
N ILE A 100 0.63 -6.11 -19.78
CA ILE A 100 0.59 -7.57 -19.97
C ILE A 100 1.94 -8.01 -20.48
N GLY A 101 2.56 -8.97 -19.81
CA GLY A 101 3.85 -9.54 -20.20
C GLY A 101 3.79 -11.05 -20.44
N ASP A 102 4.86 -11.57 -21.04
CA ASP A 102 5.06 -13.01 -21.19
C ASP A 102 5.88 -13.62 -20.03
N ARG A 103 6.14 -14.94 -20.11
CA ARG A 103 6.92 -15.67 -19.09
C ARG A 103 8.37 -15.20 -18.92
N HIS A 104 8.93 -14.50 -19.90
CA HIS A 104 10.28 -13.92 -19.83
C HIS A 104 10.24 -12.47 -19.33
N SER A 105 9.11 -12.05 -18.77
CA SER A 105 8.86 -10.69 -18.33
C SER A 105 8.94 -9.64 -19.44
N ILE A 106 8.73 -10.03 -20.71
CA ILE A 106 8.71 -9.09 -21.83
C ILE A 106 7.30 -8.52 -21.97
N ARG A 107 7.18 -7.19 -22.03
CA ARG A 107 5.90 -6.49 -22.22
C ARG A 107 5.32 -6.81 -23.60
N LEU A 108 4.16 -7.47 -23.63
CA LEU A 108 3.37 -7.68 -24.85
C LEU A 108 2.31 -6.58 -25.04
N TYR A 109 1.85 -5.95 -23.97
CA TYR A 109 1.00 -4.78 -24.04
C TYR A 109 1.45 -3.74 -23.03
N HIS A 110 1.40 -2.48 -23.45
CA HIS A 110 1.67 -1.33 -22.61
C HIS A 110 0.85 -0.12 -23.12
N PRO A 111 0.33 0.77 -22.25
CA PRO A 111 -0.43 1.93 -22.68
C PRO A 111 0.38 2.87 -23.58
N ASN A 112 1.69 2.96 -23.35
CA ASN A 112 2.65 3.54 -24.29
C ASN A 112 3.21 2.44 -25.21
N PRO A 113 2.88 2.44 -26.53
CA PRO A 113 3.33 1.43 -27.47
C PRO A 113 4.85 1.32 -27.61
N GLU A 114 5.59 2.41 -27.38
CA GLU A 114 7.06 2.44 -27.48
C GLU A 114 7.76 1.56 -26.45
N LYS A 115 7.05 1.15 -25.39
CA LYS A 115 7.58 0.29 -24.32
C LYS A 115 7.30 -1.20 -24.55
N ILE A 116 6.52 -1.56 -25.57
CA ILE A 116 6.25 -2.95 -25.92
C ILE A 116 7.57 -3.60 -26.38
N GLY A 117 7.82 -4.84 -25.95
CA GLY A 117 9.05 -5.58 -26.26
C GLY A 117 10.20 -5.36 -25.27
N TYR A 118 10.11 -4.36 -24.39
CA TYR A 118 11.08 -4.18 -23.31
C TYR A 118 10.76 -5.05 -22.09
N PRO A 119 11.77 -5.46 -21.30
CA PRO A 119 11.55 -6.17 -20.05
C PRO A 119 10.81 -5.28 -19.05
N MET A 120 9.93 -5.90 -18.26
CA MET A 120 9.26 -5.24 -17.15
C MET A 120 10.28 -4.82 -16.09
N GLN A 121 10.16 -3.59 -15.58
CA GLN A 121 10.99 -3.13 -14.46
C GLN A 121 10.34 -3.55 -13.15
N PHE A 122 11.03 -4.39 -12.39
CA PHE A 122 10.64 -4.74 -11.03
C PHE A 122 11.64 -4.13 -10.06
N THR A 123 11.15 -3.60 -8.93
CA THR A 123 12.01 -3.19 -7.81
C THR A 123 12.65 -4.38 -7.09
N LYS A 124 12.16 -5.62 -7.35
CA LYS A 124 12.77 -6.87 -6.90
C LYS A 124 12.95 -7.84 -8.07
N GLN A 125 14.21 -8.16 -8.40
CA GLN A 125 14.55 -9.16 -9.41
C GLN A 125 14.11 -10.57 -8.95
N GLY A 126 13.62 -11.41 -9.89
CA GLY A 126 13.34 -12.83 -9.65
C GLY A 126 11.95 -13.20 -9.09
N ALA A 127 11.08 -12.23 -8.83
CA ALA A 127 9.77 -12.52 -8.21
C ALA A 127 8.82 -13.35 -9.08
N LEU A 128 8.92 -13.22 -10.41
CA LEU A 128 8.09 -13.95 -11.37
C LEU A 128 8.70 -15.27 -11.84
N GLU A 129 10.00 -15.52 -11.57
CA GLU A 129 10.74 -16.67 -12.09
C GLU A 129 10.25 -18.02 -11.55
N LYS A 130 9.49 -18.01 -10.44
CA LYS A 130 8.88 -19.20 -9.84
C LYS A 130 7.36 -19.30 -10.03
N GLY A 131 6.77 -18.47 -10.90
CA GLY A 131 5.31 -18.31 -10.97
C GLY A 131 4.74 -17.64 -9.72
N GLY A 132 5.57 -16.89 -9.01
CA GLY A 132 5.18 -16.13 -7.83
C GLY A 132 4.32 -14.92 -8.20
N GLU A 133 3.48 -14.51 -7.27
CA GLU A 133 2.64 -13.33 -7.40
C GLU A 133 3.31 -12.17 -6.62
N LEU A 134 3.38 -10.98 -7.21
CA LEU A 134 4.03 -9.83 -6.57
C LEU A 134 3.18 -8.56 -6.73
N LEU A 135 2.80 -7.97 -5.61
CA LEU A 135 2.24 -6.62 -5.57
C LEU A 135 3.22 -5.66 -4.94
N HIS A 136 3.56 -4.63 -5.70
CA HIS A 136 4.30 -3.46 -5.23
C HIS A 136 3.36 -2.29 -5.08
N TYR A 137 3.21 -1.81 -3.84
CA TYR A 137 2.59 -0.53 -3.57
C TYR A 137 3.65 0.57 -3.73
N ARG A 138 3.34 1.60 -4.53
CA ARG A 138 4.13 2.83 -4.61
C ARG A 138 3.17 3.99 -4.43
N GLU A 139 3.41 4.81 -3.43
CA GLU A 139 2.64 6.02 -3.20
C GLU A 139 2.85 7.00 -4.36
N ARG A 140 1.76 7.49 -4.95
CA ARG A 140 1.83 8.58 -5.94
C ARG A 140 2.09 9.87 -5.17
N VAL A 141 3.28 10.44 -5.34
CA VAL A 141 3.57 11.79 -4.84
C VAL A 141 2.70 12.78 -5.65
N ASN A 142 1.80 13.47 -4.96
CA ASN A 142 0.78 14.38 -5.49
C ASN A 142 1.36 15.39 -6.52
N GLY A 143 0.66 15.61 -7.65
CA GLY A 143 1.02 16.72 -8.55
C GLY A 143 0.61 16.58 -10.02
N ASP A 144 1.52 16.13 -10.88
CA ASP A 144 1.45 16.43 -12.32
C ASP A 144 1.73 15.23 -13.25
N GLY A 145 1.76 14.01 -12.73
CA GLY A 145 2.09 12.82 -13.54
C GLY A 145 0.85 12.06 -14.00
N ASP A 146 0.48 12.19 -15.27
CA ASP A 146 -0.35 11.20 -15.96
C ASP A 146 0.22 9.79 -15.66
N ALA A 147 -0.62 8.83 -15.24
CA ALA A 147 -0.17 7.46 -15.01
C ALA A 147 0.46 6.85 -16.29
N ARG A 148 0.13 7.40 -17.47
CA ARG A 148 0.78 7.09 -18.75
C ARG A 148 2.26 7.51 -18.81
N GLN A 149 2.67 8.57 -18.10
CA GLN A 149 4.06 9.02 -18.00
C GLN A 149 4.87 8.22 -16.97
N ASN A 150 4.23 7.75 -15.89
CA ASN A 150 4.89 6.92 -14.87
C ASN A 150 5.11 5.47 -15.30
N ALA A 151 4.48 5.06 -16.41
CA ALA A 151 4.76 3.82 -17.14
C ALA A 151 6.15 3.82 -17.85
N ASN A 152 6.97 4.85 -17.60
CA ASN A 152 8.39 4.90 -17.97
C ASN A 152 9.31 4.13 -17.00
N LEU A 153 8.77 3.61 -15.89
CA LEU A 153 9.40 2.58 -15.06
C LEU A 153 8.85 1.22 -15.51
#